data_AF-A0A6G8AQ56-F1
#
_entry.id   AF-A0A6G8AQ56-F1
#
_cell.length_a   1.000
_cell.length_b   1.000
_cell.length_c   1.000
_cell.angle_alpha   90.00
_cell.angle_beta   90.00
_cell.angle_gamma   90.00
#
_symmetry.space_group_name_H-M   'P 1'
#
loop_
_entity.id
_entity.type
_entity.pdbx_description
1 polymer ?
#
loop_
_entity_poly.entity_id
_entity_poly.type
_entity_poly.pdbx_seq_one_letter_code
_entity_poly.pdbx_strand_id
1 'polypeptide(L)'
;MKELVNIELPKLTTEYGIFQIDKLDKVWFRFEIINGNPNLMPDLFVEGKGEKGFIEMLGETVLYKELQESLIEVLKKTDSPGSKNQSEVKY
;
A
#
# COMPACT_ATOMS: atom_id res chain seq x y z
N MET A 1 6.71 8.92 11.89
CA MET A 1 6.61 8.14 10.62
C MET A 1 5.14 7.90 10.36
N LYS A 2 4.70 7.93 9.10
CA LYS A 2 3.32 7.56 8.73
C LYS A 2 3.31 6.04 8.61
N GLU A 3 2.53 5.37 9.44
CA GLU A 3 2.43 3.92 9.39
C GLU A 3 1.46 3.52 8.27
N LEU A 4 1.94 2.63 7.39
CA LEU A 4 1.10 2.00 6.38
C LEU A 4 0.28 0.92 7.08
N VAL A 5 -1.04 0.98 6.90
CA VAL A 5 -2.00 0.05 7.49
C VAL A 5 -2.86 -0.56 6.39
N ASN A 6 -3.52 -1.69 6.68
CA ASN A 6 -4.43 -2.37 5.75
C ASN A 6 -3.81 -2.58 4.35
N ILE A 7 -2.56 -3.06 4.31
CA ILE A 7 -1.85 -3.33 3.06
C ILE A 7 -2.36 -4.65 2.48
N GLU A 8 -2.94 -4.57 1.29
CA GLU A 8 -3.33 -5.71 0.47
C GLU A 8 -2.39 -5.82 -0.72
N LEU A 9 -1.67 -6.94 -0.78
CA LEU A 9 -0.78 -7.25 -1.89
C LEU A 9 -1.59 -7.75 -3.10
N PRO A 10 -1.21 -7.37 -4.33
CA PRO A 10 -1.82 -7.94 -5.51
C PRO A 10 -1.44 -9.43 -5.60
N LYS A 11 -2.41 -10.29 -5.88
CA LYS A 11 -2.18 -11.73 -6.02
C LYS A 11 -1.55 -12.08 -7.37
N LEU A 12 -1.82 -11.25 -8.36
CA LEU A 12 -1.32 -11.37 -9.72
C LEU A 12 -0.53 -10.12 -10.12
N THR A 13 0.43 -10.27 -11.03
CA THR A 13 1.22 -9.15 -11.58
C THR A 13 0.38 -8.14 -12.38
N THR A 14 -0.83 -8.53 -12.79
CA THR A 14 -1.80 -7.67 -13.49
C THR A 14 -2.75 -6.94 -12.55
N GLU A 15 -2.65 -7.19 -11.24
CA GLU A 15 -3.50 -6.57 -10.23
C GLU A 15 -2.74 -5.47 -9.48
N TYR A 16 -3.50 -4.52 -8.95
CA TYR A 16 -2.99 -3.47 -8.08
C TYR A 16 -3.10 -3.92 -6.63
N GLY A 17 -2.06 -3.68 -5.84
CA GLY A 17 -2.13 -3.67 -4.39
C GLY A 17 -2.74 -2.38 -3.90
N ILE A 18 -3.30 -2.41 -2.69
CA ILE A 18 -3.83 -1.23 -2.03
C ILE A 18 -3.31 -1.13 -0.61
N PHE A 19 -3.23 0.09 -0.08
CA PHE A 19 -2.94 0.30 1.34
C PHE A 19 -3.58 1.59 1.83
N GLN A 20 -3.62 1.74 3.15
CA GLN A 20 -4.03 2.97 3.82
C GLN A 20 -2.90 3.54 4.66
N ILE A 21 -3.06 4.79 5.05
CA ILE A 21 -2.23 5.42 6.07
C ILE A 21 -3.09 5.54 7.32
N ASP A 22 -2.54 5.20 8.48
CA ASP A 22 -3.23 5.22 9.78
C ASP A 22 -4.02 6.52 10.05
N LYS A 23 -3.52 7.66 9.54
CA LYS A 23 -4.17 8.98 9.72
C LYS A 23 -5.22 9.33 8.66
N LEU A 24 -5.51 8.43 7.72
CA LEU A 24 -6.40 8.66 6.59
C LEU A 24 -7.33 7.45 6.38
N ASP A 25 -8.25 7.21 7.33
CA ASP A 25 -9.19 6.06 7.34
C ASP A 25 -10.05 5.88 6.07
N LYS A 26 -10.19 6.93 5.26
CA LYS A 26 -11.01 6.90 4.04
C LYS A 26 -10.20 6.95 2.76
N VAL A 27 -8.87 7.04 2.84
CA VAL A 27 -8.00 7.20 1.68
C VAL A 27 -7.24 5.92 1.45
N TRP A 28 -7.37 5.40 0.24
CA TRP A 28 -6.69 4.21 -0.21
C TRP A 28 -5.74 4.57 -1.35
N PHE A 29 -4.52 4.10 -1.22
CA PHE A 29 -3.44 4.30 -2.17
C PHE A 29 -3.26 3.02 -2.97
N ARG A 30 -3.04 3.14 -4.27
CA ARG A 30 -2.79 1.99 -5.15
C ARG A 30 -1.31 1.88 -5.45
N PHE A 31 -0.82 0.65 -5.59
CA PHE A 31 0.52 0.38 -6.07
C PHE A 31 0.50 -0.85 -6.96
N GLU A 32 1.46 -0.93 -7.88
CA GLU A 32 1.70 -2.10 -8.71
C GLU A 32 3.06 -2.70 -8.37
N ILE A 33 3.28 -3.96 -8.75
CA ILE A 33 4.58 -4.60 -8.58
C ILE A 33 5.21 -4.76 -9.96
N ILE A 34 6.23 -3.93 -10.24
CA ILE A 34 6.99 -3.98 -11.48
C ILE A 34 8.33 -4.66 -11.18
N ASN A 35 8.58 -5.82 -11.80
CA ASN A 35 9.83 -6.57 -11.64
C ASN A 35 10.17 -6.86 -10.15
N GLY A 36 9.16 -7.21 -9.34
CA GLY A 36 9.33 -7.46 -7.90
C GLY A 36 9.50 -6.20 -7.05
N ASN A 37 9.48 -5.01 -7.65
CA ASN A 37 9.55 -3.74 -6.92
C ASN A 37 8.17 -3.10 -6.85
N PRO A 38 7.72 -2.67 -5.66
CA PRO A 38 6.49 -1.91 -5.55
C PRO A 38 6.65 -0.51 -6.17
N ASN A 39 5.66 -0.10 -6.95
CA ASN A 39 5.56 1.21 -7.57
C ASN A 39 4.23 1.82 -7.14
N LEU A 40 4.27 2.84 -6.28
CA LEU A 40 3.10 3.62 -5.89
C LEU A 40 2.51 4.27 -7.14
N MET A 41 1.19 4.22 -7.27
CA MET A 41 0.51 4.93 -8.35
C MET A 41 0.28 6.39 -7.93
N PRO A 42 0.30 7.35 -8.88
CA PRO A 42 0.01 8.75 -8.61
C PRO A 42 -1.48 9.00 -8.34
N ASP A 43 -2.26 7.98 -8.04
CA ASP A 43 -3.68 8.08 -7.82
C ASP A 43 -4.07 7.42 -6.50
N LEU A 44 -5.12 7.97 -5.92
CA LEU A 44 -5.75 7.45 -4.71
C LEU A 44 -7.26 7.49 -4.88
N PHE A 45 -7.96 6.67 -4.09
CA PHE A 45 -9.41 6.68 -4.03
C PHE A 45 -9.89 6.92 -2.61
N VAL A 46 -11.04 7.59 -2.49
CA VAL A 46 -11.65 7.92 -1.20
C VAL A 46 -12.96 7.17 -1.03
N GLU A 47 -13.07 6.37 0.02
CA GLU A 47 -14.30 5.62 0.32
C GLU A 47 -15.43 6.60 0.70
N GLY A 48 -16.62 6.41 0.12
CA GLY A 48 -17.83 7.17 0.45
C GLY A 48 -18.12 8.38 -0.44
N LYS A 49 -17.29 8.71 -1.43
CA LYS A 49 -17.76 9.50 -2.59
C LYS A 49 -18.35 8.51 -3.59
N GLY A 50 -19.64 8.64 -3.90
CA GLY A 50 -20.44 7.67 -4.68
C GLY A 50 -19.98 7.38 -6.11
N GLU A 51 -18.81 7.85 -6.51
CA GLU A 51 -18.13 7.52 -7.75
C GLU A 51 -16.66 7.43 -7.44
N LYS A 52 -15.94 6.55 -8.16
CA LYS A 52 -14.49 6.36 -8.12
C LYS A 52 -13.77 7.70 -8.21
N GLY A 53 -13.63 8.39 -7.08
CA GLY A 53 -13.05 9.70 -6.97
C GLY A 53 -11.54 9.52 -6.97
N PHE A 54 -10.97 9.35 -8.16
CA PHE A 54 -9.54 9.38 -8.35
C PHE A 54 -9.07 10.80 -8.05
N ILE A 55 -8.25 10.94 -7.02
CA ILE A 55 -7.49 12.16 -6.81
C ILE A 55 -6.09 11.84 -7.33
N GLU A 56 -5.65 12.56 -8.36
CA GLU A 56 -4.25 12.54 -8.75
C GLU A 56 -3.44 13.14 -7.60
N MET A 57 -2.68 12.29 -6.91
CA MET A 57 -1.53 12.74 -6.17
C MET A 57 -0.53 13.28 -7.18
N LEU A 58 -0.14 14.53 -7.01
CA LEU A 58 1.02 15.07 -7.69
C LEU A 58 2.23 14.20 -7.32
N GLY A 59 2.68 13.35 -8.25
CA GLY A 59 3.71 12.31 -8.09
C GLY A 59 5.10 12.82 -7.67
N GLU A 60 5.23 14.11 -7.39
CA GLU A 60 6.47 14.77 -6.94
C GLU A 60 6.37 15.38 -5.54
N THR A 61 5.25 15.17 -4.84
CA THR A 61 5.12 15.64 -3.46
C THR A 61 6.04 14.85 -2.52
N VAL A 62 6.53 15.53 -1.47
CA VAL A 62 7.30 14.88 -0.39
C VAL A 62 6.53 13.68 0.18
N LEU A 63 5.20 13.80 0.26
CA LEU A 63 4.30 12.72 0.67
C LEU A 63 4.44 11.47 -0.20
N TYR A 64 4.42 11.61 -1.52
CA TYR A 64 4.55 10.48 -2.43
C TYR A 64 5.87 9.73 -2.22
N LYS A 65 6.99 10.46 -2.08
CA LYS A 65 8.31 9.87 -1.83
C LYS A 65 8.37 9.13 -0.49
N GLU A 66 7.86 9.74 0.58
CA GLU A 66 7.77 9.12 1.91
C GLU A 66 6.96 7.81 1.86
N LEU A 67 5.85 7.80 1.11
CA LEU A 67 5.00 6.62 0.99
C LEU A 67 5.64 5.53 0.15
N GLN A 68 6.28 5.89 -0.96
CA GLN A 68 7.04 4.96 -1.78
C GLN A 68 8.15 4.29 -0.97
N GLU A 69 8.91 5.04 -0.18
CA GLU A 69 9.96 4.50 0.70
C GLU A 69 9.39 3.59 1.78
N SER A 70 8.28 4.01 2.43
CA SER A 70 7.62 3.20 3.46
C SER A 70 7.08 1.89 2.88
N LEU A 71 6.51 1.93 1.68
CA LEU A 71 5.98 0.76 0.97
C LEU A 71 7.10 -0.22 0.62
N ILE A 72 8.23 0.29 0.10
CA ILE A 72 9.42 -0.53 -0.17
C ILE A 72 9.93 -1.17 1.13
N GLU A 73 9.99 -0.43 2.23
CA GLU A 73 10.48 -0.95 3.51
C GLU A 73 9.58 -2.07 4.04
N VAL A 74 8.27 -1.86 4.04
CA VAL A 74 7.31 -2.87 4.50
C VAL A 74 7.38 -4.11 3.63
N LEU A 75 7.46 -3.95 2.31
CA LEU A 75 7.51 -5.10 1.41
C LEU A 75 8.84 -5.85 1.45
N LYS A 76 9.97 -5.16 1.66
CA LYS A 76 11.25 -5.84 1.96
C LYS A 76 11.21 -6.63 3.26
N LYS A 77 10.52 -6.12 4.29
CA LYS A 77 10.32 -6.84 5.56
C LYS A 77 9.39 -8.04 5.39
N THR A 78 8.38 -7.95 4.55
CA THR A 78 7.44 -9.04 4.25
C THR A 78 8.03 -10.11 3.32
N ASP A 79 8.88 -9.73 2.36
CA ASP A 79 9.57 -10.64 1.43
C ASP A 79 10.78 -11.36 2.07
N SER A 80 11.27 -10.87 3.21
CA SER A 80 12.24 -11.61 4.02
C SER A 80 11.58 -12.87 4.60
N PRO A 81 12.05 -14.10 4.31
CA PRO A 81 11.45 -15.36 4.77
C PRO A 81 11.68 -15.64 6.28
N GLY A 82 11.54 -14.62 7.13
CA GLY A 82 11.87 -14.64 8.56
C GLY A 82 10.72 -14.32 9.54
N SER A 83 9.56 -13.84 9.09
CA SER A 83 8.43 -13.55 9.99
C SER A 83 7.42 -14.70 10.02
N LYS A 84 7.81 -15.81 10.63
CA LYS A 84 6.87 -16.72 11.27
C LYS A 84 6.34 -16.07 12.56
N ASN A 85 5.07 -16.36 12.87
CA ASN A 85 4.26 -16.01 14.06
C ASN A 85 3.29 -14.83 13.83
N GLN A 86 1.98 -14.95 13.99
CA GLN A 86 1.17 -15.86 14.80
C GLN A 86 -0.26 -15.95 14.22
N SER A 87 -0.73 -17.18 13.98
CA SER A 87 -2.12 -17.59 14.24
C SER A 87 -2.10 -19.11 14.40
N GLU A 88 -1.42 -19.55 15.45
CA GLU A 88 -1.60 -20.89 15.99
C GLU A 88 -2.94 -20.84 16.76
N VAL A 89 -4.05 -21.11 16.08
CA VAL A 89 -5.31 -21.40 16.78
C VAL A 89 -5.18 -22.82 17.30
N LYS A 90 -4.90 -22.92 18.60
CA LYS A 90 -4.76 -24.15 19.37
C LYS A 90 -6.12 -24.57 19.94
N TYR A 91 -6.41 -25.85 19.70
CA TYR A 91 -7.43 -26.75 20.29
C TYR A 91 -8.89 -26.59 19.87
#